data_AF-A0A2A9F3L1-F1
#
_entry.id   AF-A0A2A9F3L1-F1
#
_cell.length_a   1.000
_cell.length_b   1.000
_cell.length_c   1.000
_cell.angle_alpha   90.00
_cell.angle_beta   90.00
_cell.angle_gamma   90.00
#
_symmetry.space_group_name_H-M   'P 1'
#
loop_
_entity.id
_entity.type
_entity.pdbx_description
1 polymer ?
#
loop_
_entity_poly.entity_id
_entity_poly.type
_entity_poly.pdbx_seq_one_letter_code
_entity_poly.pdbx_strand_id
1 'polypeptide(L)'
;MSYLDTLIEMKDKVEASSDLQANHKIILIQLIENERAVKNAEEDPFDYFYKNISSREDIFDFQSKLGESYGLAQGHADCCIKIFSDFSKLEPNIKLQNWLSSAIRTVDCIVIHYLQEVLNEEPIAQDGKGKERSRYIQINRQGVKAHKAGSIMDHLYGERNKMEHQVKKDPVNPNKQIIVPPKYNKILKNINKKFPDALISFDNAYKDHYH
;
A
#
# COMPACT_ATOMS: atom_id res chain seq x y z
N MET A 1 19.57 -2.00 24.84
CA MET A 1 19.72 -1.10 23.68
C MET A 1 19.51 -1.97 22.46
N SER A 2 18.40 -1.75 21.75
CA SER A 2 18.07 -2.50 20.53
C SER A 2 18.99 -2.10 19.39
N TYR A 3 19.02 -2.89 18.31
CA TYR A 3 19.74 -2.51 17.09
C TYR A 3 19.18 -1.21 16.48
N LEU A 4 17.86 -1.03 16.53
CA LEU A 4 17.20 0.19 16.08
C LEU A 4 17.60 1.41 16.93
N ASP A 5 17.70 1.26 18.25
CA ASP A 5 18.17 2.34 19.15
C ASP A 5 19.60 2.73 18.78
N THR A 6 20.44 1.74 18.46
CA THR A 6 21.83 1.95 18.04
C THR A 6 21.90 2.74 16.73
N LEU A 7 21.02 2.45 15.75
CA LEU A 7 20.95 3.19 14.50
C LEU A 7 20.50 4.64 14.72
N ILE A 8 19.55 4.89 15.63
CA ILE A 8 19.12 6.25 15.99
C ILE A 8 20.28 7.03 16.63
N GLU A 9 20.96 6.44 17.61
CA GLU A 9 22.13 7.09 18.22
C GLU A 9 23.25 7.36 17.22
N MET A 10 23.48 6.46 16.26
CA MET A 10 24.46 6.66 15.20
C MET A 10 24.08 7.84 14.31
N LYS A 11 22.80 7.98 13.95
CA LYS A 11 22.30 9.12 13.17
C LYS A 11 22.55 10.44 13.92
N ASP A 12 22.15 10.52 15.18
CA ASP A 12 22.31 11.72 16.00
C ASP A 12 23.79 12.13 16.12
N LYS A 13 24.69 11.14 16.28
CA LYS A 13 26.15 11.37 16.28
C LYS A 13 26.67 11.89 14.94
N VAL A 14 26.18 11.37 13.82
CA VAL A 14 26.57 11.85 12.48
C VAL A 14 26.08 13.28 12.24
N GLU A 15 24.84 13.59 12.65
CA GLU A 15 24.27 14.93 12.54
C GLU A 15 25.07 15.95 13.36
N ALA A 16 25.39 15.60 14.62
CA ALA A 16 26.13 16.45 15.55
C ALA A 16 27.64 16.56 15.25
N SER A 17 28.22 15.66 14.45
CA SER A 17 29.67 15.63 14.18
C SER A 17 30.17 16.90 13.48
N SER A 18 31.13 17.61 14.04
CA SER A 18 31.81 18.72 13.35
C SER A 18 32.81 18.26 12.28
N ASP A 19 33.23 17.00 12.37
CA ASP A 19 34.39 16.46 11.64
C ASP A 19 34.01 15.92 10.25
N LEU A 20 32.72 15.69 10.01
CA LEU A 20 32.19 15.21 8.75
C LEU A 20 31.75 16.37 7.85
N GLN A 21 32.22 16.35 6.61
CA GLN A 21 31.70 17.21 5.55
C GLN A 21 30.21 16.93 5.30
N ALA A 22 29.46 17.96 4.89
CA ALA A 22 28.01 17.88 4.76
C ALA A 22 27.53 16.77 3.80
N ASN A 23 28.23 16.56 2.69
CA ASN A 23 27.98 15.47 1.76
C ASN A 23 28.17 14.08 2.39
N HIS A 24 29.21 13.89 3.21
CA HIS A 24 29.43 12.62 3.93
C HIS A 24 28.35 12.38 4.98
N LYS A 25 27.91 13.42 5.70
CA LYS A 25 26.77 13.32 6.62
C LYS A 25 25.52 12.84 5.90
N ILE A 26 25.18 13.45 4.76
CA ILE A 26 24.00 13.08 3.96
C ILE A 26 24.07 11.60 3.58
N ILE A 27 25.22 11.14 3.06
CA ILE A 27 25.39 9.73 2.66
C ILE A 27 25.22 8.78 3.84
N LEU A 28 25.87 9.07 4.97
CA LEU A 28 25.81 8.23 6.17
C LEU A 28 24.41 8.19 6.78
N ILE A 29 23.74 9.34 6.91
CA ILE A 29 22.35 9.41 7.38
C ILE A 29 21.45 8.59 6.47
N GLN A 30 21.64 8.69 5.14
CA GLN A 30 20.83 7.93 4.20
C GLN A 30 21.08 6.42 4.29
N LEU A 31 22.30 5.97 4.54
CA LEU A 31 22.61 4.56 4.80
C LEU A 31 21.94 4.07 6.09
N ILE A 32 22.02 4.86 7.16
CA ILE A 32 21.40 4.54 8.46
C ILE A 32 19.87 4.46 8.33
N GLU A 33 19.24 5.44 7.69
CA GLU A 33 17.79 5.44 7.48
C GLU A 33 17.33 4.28 6.58
N ASN A 34 18.11 3.92 5.56
CA ASN A 34 17.82 2.73 4.76
C ASN A 34 17.88 1.44 5.59
N GLU A 35 18.91 1.26 6.42
CA GLU A 35 19.03 0.07 7.29
C GLU A 35 17.91 0.03 8.33
N ARG A 36 17.59 1.19 8.93
CA ARG A 36 16.50 1.32 9.90
C ARG A 36 15.15 0.99 9.28
N ALA A 37 14.90 1.48 8.06
CA ALA A 37 13.71 1.17 7.29
C ALA A 37 13.59 -0.34 7.01
N VAL A 38 14.69 -1.00 6.64
CA VAL A 38 14.73 -2.46 6.44
C VAL A 38 14.42 -3.20 7.73
N LYS A 39 14.99 -2.78 8.87
CA LYS A 39 14.76 -3.44 10.16
C LYS A 39 13.35 -3.24 10.70
N ASN A 40 12.81 -2.03 10.58
CA ASN A 40 11.41 -1.76 10.93
C ASN A 40 10.46 -2.61 10.07
N ALA A 41 10.77 -2.74 8.78
CA ALA A 41 10.02 -3.61 7.88
C ALA A 41 10.12 -5.10 8.24
N GLU A 42 11.23 -5.56 8.82
CA GLU A 42 11.39 -6.93 9.31
C GLU A 42 10.59 -7.19 10.60
N GLU A 43 10.44 -6.18 11.48
CA GLU A 43 9.68 -6.30 12.73
C GLU A 43 8.18 -6.34 12.49
N ASP A 44 7.64 -5.37 11.74
CA ASP A 44 6.25 -5.36 11.33
C ASP A 44 6.10 -4.82 9.90
N PRO A 45 6.08 -5.72 8.89
CA PRO A 45 5.93 -5.32 7.50
C PRO A 45 4.64 -4.53 7.23
N PHE A 46 3.54 -4.84 7.93
CA PHE A 46 2.27 -4.17 7.73
C PHE A 46 2.34 -2.73 8.24
N ASP A 47 2.77 -2.54 9.48
CA ASP A 47 2.90 -1.22 10.11
C ASP A 47 3.85 -0.33 9.28
N TYR A 48 5.04 -0.86 8.94
CA TYR A 48 5.99 -0.15 8.10
C TYR A 48 5.40 0.23 6.74
N PHE A 49 4.78 -0.71 6.01
CA PHE A 49 4.14 -0.46 4.72
C PHE A 49 3.08 0.65 4.83
N TYR A 50 2.23 0.58 5.86
CA TYR A 50 1.14 1.51 6.05
C TYR A 50 1.66 2.92 6.32
N LYS A 51 2.61 3.06 7.24
CA LYS A 51 3.24 4.35 7.60
C LYS A 51 4.04 4.92 6.44
N ASN A 52 4.81 4.09 5.74
CA ASN A 52 5.61 4.51 4.61
C ASN A 52 4.76 5.08 3.45
N ILE A 53 3.58 4.51 3.20
CA ILE A 53 2.68 5.01 2.15
C ILE A 53 1.83 6.19 2.61
N SER A 54 1.26 6.12 3.81
CA SER A 54 0.36 7.17 4.31
C SER A 54 1.09 8.38 4.88
N SER A 55 2.39 8.26 5.16
CA SER A 55 3.19 9.26 5.89
C SER A 55 2.62 9.62 7.27
N ARG A 56 1.85 8.72 7.88
CA ARG A 56 1.32 8.88 9.25
C ARG A 56 2.20 8.12 10.24
N GLU A 57 2.50 8.76 11.36
CA GLU A 57 3.21 8.10 12.47
C GLU A 57 2.23 7.36 13.40
N ASP A 58 1.07 7.96 13.65
CA ASP A 58 -0.01 7.36 14.43
C ASP A 58 -1.08 6.78 13.50
N ILE A 59 -1.09 5.46 13.40
CA ILE A 59 -2.09 4.67 12.68
C ILE A 59 -2.89 3.83 13.67
N PHE A 60 -4.12 3.48 13.31
CA PHE A 60 -5.00 2.61 14.07
C PHE A 60 -4.31 1.27 14.36
N ASP A 61 -4.56 0.71 15.54
CA ASP A 61 -4.05 -0.60 15.93
C ASP A 61 -4.79 -1.72 15.16
N PHE A 62 -4.38 -1.91 13.91
CA PHE A 62 -4.89 -2.97 13.05
C PHE A 62 -4.48 -4.35 13.56
N GLN A 63 -3.36 -4.47 14.27
CA GLN A 63 -2.86 -5.75 14.80
C GLN A 63 -3.86 -6.36 15.77
N SER A 64 -4.39 -5.57 16.72
CA SER A 64 -5.34 -6.09 17.70
C SER A 64 -6.74 -6.38 17.13
N LYS A 65 -7.06 -5.87 15.94
CA LYS A 65 -8.38 -6.07 15.31
C LYS A 65 -8.40 -7.12 14.21
N LEU A 66 -7.39 -7.13 13.32
CA LEU A 66 -7.41 -8.02 12.17
C LEU A 66 -7.15 -9.50 12.52
N GLY A 67 -6.60 -9.80 13.70
CA GLY A 67 -6.35 -11.18 14.14
C GLY A 67 -5.52 -11.97 13.13
N GLU A 68 -6.00 -13.14 12.70
CA GLU A 68 -5.31 -13.96 11.69
C GLU A 68 -5.15 -13.25 10.33
N SER A 69 -6.08 -12.34 10.00
CA SER A 69 -5.98 -11.53 8.77
C SER A 69 -4.81 -10.55 8.82
N TYR A 70 -4.30 -10.21 10.02
CA TYR A 70 -3.11 -9.37 10.17
C TYR A 70 -1.87 -10.06 9.60
N GLY A 71 -1.67 -11.35 9.91
CA GLY A 71 -0.52 -12.12 9.40
C GLY A 71 -0.53 -12.25 7.87
N LEU A 72 -1.72 -12.40 7.27
CA LEU A 72 -1.88 -12.37 5.81
C LEU A 72 -1.56 -11.00 5.23
N ALA A 73 -2.04 -9.92 5.87
CA ALA A 73 -1.76 -8.56 5.46
C ALA A 73 -0.26 -8.24 5.56
N GLN A 74 0.41 -8.69 6.61
CA GLN A 74 1.86 -8.61 6.79
C GLN A 74 2.61 -9.34 5.67
N GLY A 75 2.21 -10.57 5.33
CA GLY A 75 2.85 -11.32 4.24
C GLY A 75 2.74 -10.60 2.89
N HIS A 76 1.60 -9.96 2.60
CA HIS A 76 1.44 -9.15 1.38
C HIS A 76 2.22 -7.82 1.44
N ALA A 77 2.29 -7.18 2.60
CA ALA A 77 3.08 -5.97 2.81
C ALA A 77 4.58 -6.24 2.64
N ASP A 78 5.09 -7.34 3.20
CA ASP A 78 6.45 -7.82 3.00
C ASP A 78 6.77 -8.06 1.51
N CYS A 79 5.82 -8.65 0.75
CA CYS A 79 5.99 -8.77 -0.70
C CYS A 79 6.16 -7.41 -1.38
N CYS A 80 5.41 -6.38 -0.97
CA CYS A 80 5.55 -5.02 -1.50
C CYS A 80 6.93 -4.45 -1.19
N ILE A 81 7.38 -4.57 0.06
CA ILE A 81 8.65 -4.05 0.54
C ILE A 81 9.83 -4.72 -0.18
N LYS A 82 9.76 -6.02 -0.43
CA LYS A 82 10.79 -6.75 -1.20
C LYS A 82 10.89 -6.31 -2.66
N ILE A 83 9.79 -5.81 -3.24
CA ILE A 83 9.79 -5.27 -4.62
C ILE A 83 10.34 -3.85 -4.63
N PHE A 84 9.80 -3.00 -3.76
CA PHE A 84 10.24 -1.63 -3.53
C PHE A 84 10.21 -1.36 -2.03
N SER A 85 11.38 -1.20 -1.43
CA SER A 85 11.50 -1.04 0.04
C SER A 85 10.95 0.28 0.55
N ASP A 86 10.70 1.23 -0.34
CA ASP A 86 10.15 2.53 -0.01
C ASP A 86 9.18 2.99 -1.11
N PHE A 87 8.05 3.56 -0.72
CA PHE A 87 6.99 4.04 -1.59
C PHE A 87 7.46 5.18 -2.51
N SER A 88 8.39 6.03 -2.06
CA SER A 88 8.98 7.09 -2.90
C SER A 88 9.86 6.52 -4.01
N LYS A 89 10.31 5.26 -3.89
CA LYS A 89 11.17 4.56 -4.86
C LYS A 89 10.39 3.74 -5.89
N LEU A 90 9.06 3.85 -5.94
CA LEU A 90 8.26 3.17 -6.95
C LEU A 90 8.65 3.61 -8.37
N GLU A 91 8.82 2.63 -9.26
CA GLU A 91 9.23 2.88 -10.64
C GLU A 91 8.15 2.47 -11.66
N PRO A 92 8.02 3.17 -12.80
CA PRO A 92 7.01 2.88 -13.82
C PRO A 92 7.42 1.70 -14.73
N ASN A 93 7.53 0.51 -14.16
CA ASN A 93 7.92 -0.72 -14.86
C ASN A 93 7.07 -1.94 -14.43
N ILE A 94 7.41 -3.14 -14.94
CA ILE A 94 6.67 -4.39 -14.66
C ILE A 94 6.57 -4.71 -13.16
N LYS A 95 7.55 -4.31 -12.35
CA LYS A 95 7.52 -4.53 -10.89
C LYS A 95 6.37 -3.77 -10.23
N LEU A 96 5.94 -2.64 -10.81
CA LEU A 96 4.81 -1.86 -10.29
C LEU A 96 3.51 -2.65 -10.28
N GLN A 97 3.31 -3.54 -11.27
CA GLN A 97 2.15 -4.42 -11.30
C GLN A 97 2.17 -5.34 -10.07
N ASN A 98 3.27 -6.06 -9.86
CA ASN A 98 3.40 -7.00 -8.76
C ASN A 98 3.26 -6.29 -7.41
N TRP A 99 3.86 -5.11 -7.28
CA TRP A 99 3.72 -4.26 -6.09
C TRP A 99 2.26 -3.89 -5.86
N LEU A 100 1.54 -3.39 -6.88
CA LEU A 100 0.14 -3.00 -6.74
C LEU A 100 -0.77 -4.19 -6.44
N SER A 101 -0.52 -5.35 -7.05
CA SER A 101 -1.29 -6.57 -6.79
C SER A 101 -1.16 -6.99 -5.32
N SER A 102 0.05 -6.99 -4.76
CA SER A 102 0.26 -7.31 -3.34
C SER A 102 -0.31 -6.21 -2.42
N ALA A 103 -0.12 -4.93 -2.77
CA ALA A 103 -0.62 -3.81 -1.99
C ALA A 103 -2.14 -3.82 -1.87
N ILE A 104 -2.84 -4.14 -2.97
CA ILE A 104 -4.30 -4.31 -2.97
C ILE A 104 -4.71 -5.46 -2.06
N ARG A 105 -3.98 -6.59 -2.03
CA ARG A 105 -4.28 -7.72 -1.14
C ARG A 105 -4.06 -7.39 0.33
N THR A 106 -3.01 -6.62 0.66
CA THR A 106 -2.84 -6.09 2.03
C THR A 106 -4.06 -5.30 2.47
N VAL A 107 -4.56 -4.40 1.61
CA VAL A 107 -5.75 -3.59 1.91
C VAL A 107 -7.04 -4.42 1.90
N ASP A 108 -7.09 -5.49 1.09
CA ASP A 108 -8.25 -6.37 1.03
C ASP A 108 -8.52 -7.07 2.38
N CYS A 109 -7.47 -7.39 3.15
CA CYS A 109 -7.60 -7.86 4.53
C CYS A 109 -8.30 -6.82 5.43
N ILE A 110 -7.94 -5.54 5.30
CA ILE A 110 -8.58 -4.42 6.02
C ILE A 110 -10.04 -4.29 5.59
N VAL A 111 -10.31 -4.43 4.30
CA VAL A 111 -11.63 -4.28 3.69
C VAL A 111 -12.60 -5.38 4.12
N ILE A 112 -12.14 -6.63 4.15
CA ILE A 112 -12.95 -7.77 4.61
C ILE A 112 -13.36 -7.54 6.05
N HIS A 113 -12.40 -7.27 6.94
CA HIS A 113 -12.70 -6.97 8.34
C HIS A 113 -13.60 -5.75 8.49
N TYR A 114 -13.38 -4.68 7.70
CA TYR A 114 -14.21 -3.48 7.79
C TYR A 114 -15.68 -3.78 7.44
N LEU A 115 -15.92 -4.59 6.40
CA LEU A 115 -17.29 -5.01 6.07
C LEU A 115 -17.90 -5.82 7.21
N GLN A 116 -17.19 -6.84 7.69
CA GLN A 116 -17.74 -7.83 8.62
C GLN A 116 -17.88 -7.29 10.05
N GLU A 117 -16.87 -6.60 10.56
CA GLU A 117 -16.78 -6.22 11.98
C GLU A 117 -17.17 -4.76 12.22
N VAL A 118 -16.92 -3.87 11.26
CA VAL A 118 -17.23 -2.43 11.42
C VAL A 118 -18.62 -2.11 10.87
N LEU A 119 -18.99 -2.67 9.71
CA LEU A 119 -20.31 -2.48 9.12
C LEU A 119 -21.33 -3.56 9.50
N ASN A 120 -20.90 -4.69 10.08
CA ASN A 120 -21.73 -5.87 10.34
C ASN A 120 -22.40 -6.41 9.08
N GLU A 121 -21.64 -6.51 8.00
CA GLU A 121 -22.12 -6.95 6.69
C GLU A 121 -21.26 -8.04 6.06
N GLU A 122 -21.94 -8.99 5.43
CA GLU A 122 -21.26 -9.97 4.58
C GLU A 122 -20.82 -9.35 3.25
N PRO A 123 -19.70 -9.79 2.68
CA PRO A 123 -19.31 -9.44 1.32
C PRO A 123 -20.33 -9.92 0.28
N ILE A 124 -20.91 -8.99 -0.47
CA ILE A 124 -21.92 -9.28 -1.51
C ILE A 124 -21.28 -9.19 -2.90
N ALA A 125 -21.50 -10.22 -3.72
CA ALA A 125 -21.07 -10.21 -5.12
C ALA A 125 -21.80 -9.14 -5.92
N GLN A 126 -21.06 -8.35 -6.71
CA GLN A 126 -21.62 -7.35 -7.61
C GLN A 126 -21.64 -7.88 -9.04
N ASP A 127 -22.70 -7.58 -9.79
CA ASP A 127 -22.92 -8.13 -11.13
C ASP A 127 -21.74 -7.89 -12.08
N GLY A 128 -21.21 -8.99 -12.63
CA GLY A 128 -20.07 -8.96 -13.55
C GLY A 128 -18.76 -8.49 -12.93
N LYS A 129 -18.62 -8.51 -11.59
CA LYS A 129 -17.40 -8.13 -10.86
C LYS A 129 -16.82 -9.33 -10.13
N GLY A 130 -15.49 -9.37 -10.05
CA GLY A 130 -14.79 -10.33 -9.17
C GLY A 130 -15.06 -10.04 -7.70
N LYS A 131 -14.80 -11.03 -6.83
CA LYS A 131 -15.05 -10.94 -5.37
C LYS A 131 -14.36 -9.73 -4.72
N GLU A 132 -13.09 -9.51 -5.05
CA GLU A 132 -12.29 -8.40 -4.49
C GLU A 132 -12.87 -7.03 -4.87
N ARG A 133 -13.12 -6.81 -6.16
CA ARG A 133 -13.72 -5.56 -6.64
C ARG A 133 -15.11 -5.31 -6.05
N SER A 134 -15.89 -6.37 -5.82
CA SER A 134 -17.23 -6.27 -5.25
C SER A 134 -17.22 -5.64 -3.86
N ARG A 135 -16.23 -5.99 -3.02
CA ARG A 135 -16.07 -5.40 -1.67
C ARG A 135 -15.79 -3.90 -1.72
N TYR A 136 -14.95 -3.44 -2.64
CA TYR A 136 -14.66 -2.01 -2.80
C TYR A 136 -15.89 -1.21 -3.22
N ILE A 137 -16.71 -1.79 -4.11
CA ILE A 137 -17.99 -1.20 -4.52
C ILE A 137 -18.96 -1.12 -3.34
N GLN A 138 -19.04 -2.18 -2.52
CA GLN A 138 -19.90 -2.21 -1.33
C GLN A 138 -19.51 -1.12 -0.32
N ILE A 139 -18.20 -0.92 -0.08
CA ILE A 139 -17.71 0.15 0.80
C ILE A 139 -17.97 1.55 0.23
N ASN A 140 -17.93 1.72 -1.10
CA ASN A 140 -18.09 3.01 -1.78
C ASN A 140 -19.54 3.58 -1.76
N ARG A 141 -20.50 2.93 -1.09
CA ARG A 141 -21.87 3.45 -1.01
C ARG A 141 -21.96 4.67 -0.08
N GLN A 142 -22.94 5.53 -0.34
CA GLN A 142 -23.20 6.71 0.47
C GLN A 142 -23.52 6.34 1.93
N GLY A 143 -22.98 7.10 2.87
CA GLY A 143 -23.20 6.89 4.31
C GLY A 143 -22.17 5.98 5.00
N VAL A 144 -21.33 5.27 4.24
CA VAL A 144 -20.20 4.51 4.81
C VAL A 144 -19.02 5.45 5.05
N LYS A 145 -18.47 5.46 6.26
CA LYS A 145 -17.34 6.36 6.62
C LYS A 145 -16.12 6.14 5.71
N ALA A 146 -15.81 4.89 5.38
CA ALA A 146 -14.71 4.54 4.47
C ALA A 146 -15.05 4.64 2.96
N HIS A 147 -16.15 5.28 2.56
CA HIS A 147 -16.57 5.29 1.15
C HIS A 147 -15.50 5.85 0.19
N LYS A 148 -14.74 6.87 0.63
CA LYS A 148 -13.61 7.42 -0.14
C LYS A 148 -12.56 6.34 -0.42
N ALA A 149 -12.21 5.54 0.58
CA ALA A 149 -11.29 4.41 0.43
C ALA A 149 -11.83 3.37 -0.57
N GLY A 150 -13.10 2.98 -0.44
CA GLY A 150 -13.75 2.06 -1.37
C GLY A 150 -13.69 2.53 -2.83
N SER A 151 -14.01 3.80 -3.08
CA SER A 151 -13.91 4.41 -4.42
C SER A 151 -12.49 4.34 -4.99
N ILE A 152 -11.50 4.67 -4.17
CA ILE A 152 -10.10 4.67 -4.59
C ILE A 152 -9.63 3.24 -4.87
N MET A 153 -9.98 2.27 -4.01
CA MET A 153 -9.57 0.88 -4.20
C MET A 153 -10.21 0.25 -5.44
N ASP A 154 -11.48 0.57 -5.76
CA ASP A 154 -12.09 0.17 -7.05
C ASP A 154 -11.32 0.75 -8.25
N HIS A 155 -10.89 2.00 -8.15
CA HIS A 155 -10.11 2.63 -9.20
C HIS A 155 -8.71 1.98 -9.37
N LEU A 156 -8.01 1.72 -8.27
CA LEU A 156 -6.68 1.10 -8.27
C LEU A 156 -6.73 -0.35 -8.74
N TYR A 157 -7.78 -1.10 -8.39
CA TYR A 157 -8.08 -2.39 -8.99
C TYR A 157 -8.18 -2.28 -10.52
N GLY A 158 -8.87 -1.25 -11.01
CA GLY A 158 -8.94 -0.95 -12.43
C GLY A 158 -7.58 -0.68 -13.08
N GLU A 159 -6.66 -0.01 -12.38
CA GLU A 159 -5.29 0.20 -12.86
C GLU A 159 -4.47 -1.10 -12.86
N ARG A 160 -4.60 -1.95 -11.83
CA ARG A 160 -3.98 -3.29 -11.80
C ARG A 160 -4.44 -4.14 -12.99
N ASN A 161 -5.75 -4.20 -13.24
CA ASN A 161 -6.30 -4.96 -14.34
C ASN A 161 -5.79 -4.48 -15.72
N LYS A 162 -5.50 -3.17 -15.89
CA LYS A 162 -4.90 -2.65 -17.13
C LYS A 162 -3.44 -3.10 -17.29
N MET A 163 -2.72 -3.36 -16.20
CA MET A 163 -1.37 -3.91 -16.25
C MET A 163 -1.38 -5.42 -16.52
N GLU A 164 -2.33 -6.15 -15.94
CA GLU A 164 -2.50 -7.60 -16.10
C GLU A 164 -3.04 -7.99 -17.49
N HIS A 165 -4.03 -7.26 -18.01
CA HIS A 165 -4.72 -7.62 -19.25
C HIS A 165 -4.28 -6.71 -20.42
N GLN A 166 -3.14 -7.04 -21.00
CA GLN A 166 -2.51 -6.28 -22.09
C GLN A 166 -3.04 -6.65 -23.49
N VAL A 167 -3.80 -7.74 -23.60
CA VAL A 167 -4.30 -8.24 -24.87
C VAL A 167 -5.61 -7.55 -25.25
N LYS A 168 -5.70 -7.04 -26.48
CA LYS A 168 -6.92 -6.46 -27.06
C LYS A 168 -7.15 -6.97 -28.48
N LYS A 169 -8.40 -6.92 -28.96
CA LYS A 169 -8.69 -7.15 -30.38
C LYS A 169 -8.09 -6.01 -31.21
N ASP A 170 -7.52 -6.36 -32.35
CA ASP A 170 -7.03 -5.39 -33.33
C ASP A 170 -8.22 -4.57 -33.86
N PRO A 171 -8.18 -3.23 -33.79
CA PRO A 171 -9.27 -2.38 -34.26
C PRO A 171 -9.48 -2.46 -35.78
N VAL A 172 -8.48 -2.91 -36.55
CA VAL A 172 -8.53 -3.06 -38.00
C VAL A 172 -8.90 -4.49 -38.40
N ASN A 173 -8.58 -5.49 -37.57
CA ASN A 173 -8.89 -6.90 -37.85
C ASN A 173 -9.45 -7.62 -36.62
N PRO A 174 -10.79 -7.81 -36.51
CA PRO A 174 -11.43 -8.42 -35.34
C PRO A 174 -10.98 -9.84 -34.99
N ASN A 175 -10.33 -10.55 -35.93
CA ASN A 175 -9.80 -11.90 -35.75
C ASN A 175 -8.36 -11.92 -35.23
N LYS A 176 -7.71 -10.75 -35.10
CA LYS A 176 -6.36 -10.61 -34.56
C LYS A 176 -6.38 -10.03 -33.15
N GLN A 177 -5.43 -10.48 -32.34
CA GLN A 177 -5.15 -9.92 -31.03
C GLN A 177 -3.82 -9.18 -31.05
N ILE A 178 -3.75 -8.06 -30.34
CA ILE A 178 -2.56 -7.23 -30.18
C ILE A 178 -2.23 -7.07 -28.70
N ILE A 179 -0.93 -6.95 -28.39
CA ILE A 179 -0.45 -6.62 -27.06
C ILE A 179 -0.28 -5.11 -26.96
N VAL A 180 -0.96 -4.50 -26.01
CA VAL A 180 -0.89 -3.07 -25.72
C VAL A 180 -0.17 -2.89 -24.39
N PRO A 181 1.03 -2.28 -24.38
CA PRO A 181 1.78 -2.10 -23.15
C PRO A 181 1.03 -1.15 -22.19
N PRO A 182 1.08 -1.41 -20.87
CA PRO A 182 0.46 -0.55 -19.88
C PRO A 182 1.10 0.84 -19.86
N LYS A 183 0.30 1.86 -19.56
CA LYS A 183 0.79 3.24 -19.36
C LYS A 183 1.35 3.40 -17.94
N TYR A 184 2.44 2.72 -17.60
CA TYR A 184 2.99 2.65 -16.25
C TYR A 184 3.20 4.02 -15.58
N ASN A 185 3.69 5.03 -16.31
CA ASN A 185 3.84 6.40 -15.78
C ASN A 185 2.51 6.99 -15.27
N LYS A 186 1.43 6.79 -16.03
CA LYS A 186 0.10 7.28 -15.64
C LYS A 186 -0.41 6.52 -14.40
N ILE A 187 -0.17 5.21 -14.36
CA ILE A 187 -0.57 4.35 -13.27
C ILE A 187 0.18 4.72 -11.98
N LEU A 188 1.50 4.86 -12.05
CA LEU A 188 2.34 5.31 -10.94
C LEU A 188 1.86 6.65 -10.36
N LYS A 189 1.56 7.62 -11.23
CA LYS A 189 1.00 8.91 -10.80
C LYS A 189 -0.33 8.75 -10.04
N ASN A 190 -1.18 7.82 -10.49
CA ASN A 190 -2.45 7.53 -9.81
C ASN A 190 -2.23 6.83 -8.47
N ILE A 191 -1.28 5.89 -8.39
CA ILE A 191 -0.90 5.22 -7.14
C ILE A 191 -0.39 6.24 -6.12
N ASN A 192 0.62 7.03 -6.48
CA ASN A 192 1.22 8.04 -5.59
C ASN A 192 0.19 9.06 -5.10
N LYS A 193 -0.80 9.42 -5.93
CA LYS A 193 -1.83 10.37 -5.55
C LYS A 193 -2.93 9.77 -4.67
N LYS A 194 -3.36 8.54 -4.94
CA LYS A 194 -4.61 7.99 -4.39
C LYS A 194 -4.40 6.93 -3.32
N PHE A 195 -3.37 6.11 -3.42
CA PHE A 195 -3.15 5.02 -2.48
C PHE A 195 -3.00 5.54 -1.02
N PRO A 196 -2.22 6.61 -0.76
CA PRO A 196 -2.14 7.21 0.58
C PRO A 196 -3.52 7.64 1.11
N ASP A 197 -4.31 8.29 0.27
CA ASP A 197 -5.67 8.75 0.60
C ASP A 197 -6.61 7.60 0.98
N ALA A 198 -6.46 6.42 0.38
CA ALA A 198 -7.25 5.24 0.72
C ALA A 198 -6.88 4.73 2.12
N LEU A 199 -5.58 4.61 2.41
CA LEU A 199 -5.11 4.19 3.73
C LEU A 199 -5.59 5.18 4.80
N ILE A 200 -5.34 6.47 4.62
CA ILE A 200 -5.79 7.51 5.57
C ILE A 200 -7.31 7.43 5.81
N SER A 201 -8.10 7.18 4.75
CA SER A 201 -9.54 7.05 4.89
C SER A 201 -9.97 5.79 5.65
N PHE A 202 -9.26 4.66 5.52
CA PHE A 202 -9.51 3.50 6.37
C PHE A 202 -9.09 3.76 7.81
N ASP A 203 -7.90 4.32 8.03
CA ASP A 203 -7.39 4.68 9.36
C ASP A 203 -8.41 5.48 10.15
N ASN A 204 -8.90 6.58 9.57
CA ASN A 204 -9.90 7.44 10.20
C ASN A 204 -11.21 6.69 10.44
N ALA A 205 -11.68 5.90 9.48
CA ALA A 205 -12.94 5.17 9.63
C ALA A 205 -12.90 4.12 10.75
N TYR A 206 -11.74 3.49 10.99
CA TYR A 206 -11.52 2.58 12.11
C TYR A 206 -11.41 3.34 13.43
N LYS A 207 -10.62 4.43 13.46
CA LYS A 207 -10.50 5.28 14.65
C LYS A 207 -11.87 5.79 15.08
N ASP A 208 -12.67 6.32 14.16
CA ASP A 208 -14.02 6.84 14.44
C ASP A 208 -15.06 5.77 14.87
N HIS A 209 -14.73 4.48 14.74
CA HIS A 209 -15.62 3.38 15.18
C HIS A 209 -15.20 2.84 16.55
N TYR A 210 -13.90 2.75 16.81
CA TYR A 210 -13.35 2.16 18.03
C TYR A 210 -12.92 3.19 19.10
N HIS A 211 -12.89 4.48 18.77
CA HIS A 211 -12.59 5.61 19.65
C HIS A 211 -13.67 6.68 19.56
#